data_AF-A0A8X6THA6-F1
#
_entry.id   AF-A0A8X6THA6-F1
#
_cell.length_a   1.000
_cell.length_b   1.000
_cell.length_c   1.000
_cell.angle_alpha   90.00
_cell.angle_beta   90.00
_cell.angle_gamma   90.00
#
_symmetry.space_group_name_H-M   'P 1'
#
loop_
_entity.id
_entity.type
_entity.pdbx_description
1 polymer ?
#
loop_
_entity_poly.entity_id
_entity_poly.type
_entity_poly.pdbx_seq_one_letter_code
_entity_poly.pdbx_strand_id
1 'polypeptide(L)'
;MLHQKPHKLILFGAACTGVTDPIAKSSQFFQLAQITYADTHPMYTKDNYPNFFRAVPSETAFNPARVALLKYYNWTRVGTLYQNSPRYDL
;
A
#
# COMPACT_ATOMS: atom_id res chain seq x y z
N MET A 1 -6.20 24.03 8.87
CA MET A 1 -5.70 22.67 8.59
C MET A 1 -4.70 22.74 7.43
N LEU A 2 -3.68 21.88 7.47
CA LEU A 2 -2.33 22.00 6.89
C LEU A 2 -1.62 23.39 6.99
N HIS A 3 -2.21 24.45 6.43
CA HIS A 3 -1.65 25.81 6.38
C HIS A 3 -1.76 26.60 7.70
N GLN A 4 -2.56 26.11 8.65
CA GLN A 4 -2.72 26.75 9.95
C GLN A 4 -1.65 26.27 10.93
N LYS A 5 -1.11 27.18 11.74
CA LYS A 5 -0.19 26.84 12.83
C LYS A 5 -0.87 25.88 13.84
N PRO A 6 -0.11 24.98 14.50
CA PRO A 6 1.31 24.69 14.25
C PRO A 6 1.50 23.92 12.94
N HIS A 7 2.70 24.04 12.34
CA HIS A 7 3.05 23.30 11.12
C HIS A 7 2.96 21.79 11.38
N LYS A 8 2.39 21.05 10.43
CA LYS A 8 2.22 19.60 10.54
C LYS A 8 3.44 18.91 9.95
N LEU A 9 3.83 17.77 10.50
CA LEU A 9 4.98 17.00 10.03
C LEU A 9 4.57 15.63 9.49
N ILE A 10 3.53 15.04 10.10
CA ILE A 10 3.08 13.69 9.81
C ILE A 10 1.56 13.71 9.58
N LEU A 11 1.13 13.00 8.54
CA LEU A 11 -0.25 12.59 8.33
C LEU A 11 -0.41 11.16 8.84
N PHE A 12 -1.25 10.97 9.85
CA PHE A 12 -1.54 9.64 10.38
C PHE A 12 -2.98 9.24 10.01
N GLY A 13 -3.14 8.10 9.34
CA GLY A 13 -4.43 7.52 9.00
C GLY A 13 -4.63 7.23 7.52
N ALA A 14 -5.91 7.31 7.12
CA ALA A 14 -6.49 6.74 5.90
C ALA A 14 -6.45 5.21 5.85
N ALA A 15 -7.41 4.63 5.13
CA ALA A 15 -7.61 3.18 5.04
C ALA A 15 -8.01 2.75 3.62
N CYS A 16 -8.86 3.53 2.96
CA CYS A 16 -9.33 3.25 1.61
C CYS A 16 -8.37 3.83 0.57
N THR A 17 -7.91 2.99 -0.36
CA THR A 17 -6.96 3.36 -1.42
C THR A 17 -7.38 4.58 -2.23
N GLY A 18 -8.67 4.74 -2.53
CA GLY A 18 -9.18 5.91 -3.25
C GLY A 18 -8.98 7.26 -2.54
N VAL A 19 -8.76 7.25 -1.21
CA VAL A 19 -8.43 8.46 -0.43
C VAL A 19 -6.95 8.49 -0.09
N THR A 20 -6.36 7.34 0.27
CA THR A 20 -4.95 7.25 0.63
C THR A 20 -4.04 7.67 -0.53
N ASP A 21 -4.35 7.22 -1.76
CA ASP A 21 -3.55 7.50 -2.96
C ASP A 21 -3.32 8.99 -3.25
N PRO A 22 -4.37 9.81 -3.43
CA PRO A 22 -4.17 11.24 -3.71
C PRO A 22 -3.42 11.94 -2.56
N ILE A 23 -3.68 11.57 -1.30
CA ILE A 23 -2.97 12.17 -0.16
C ILE A 23 -1.50 11.76 -0.15
N ALA A 24 -1.19 10.49 -0.44
CA ALA A 24 0.19 10.00 -0.50
C ALA A 24 0.97 10.68 -1.63
N LYS A 25 0.35 10.84 -2.80
CA LYS A 25 0.92 11.62 -3.92
C LYS A 25 1.13 13.07 -3.55
N SER A 26 0.19 13.70 -2.84
CA SER A 26 0.30 15.09 -2.42
C SER A 26 1.34 15.30 -1.30
N SER A 27 1.60 14.29 -0.47
CA SER A 27 2.47 14.40 0.72
C SER A 27 3.89 14.91 0.40
N GLN A 28 4.43 14.57 -0.77
CA GLN A 28 5.74 15.03 -1.25
C GLN A 28 5.80 16.55 -1.43
N PHE A 29 4.73 17.17 -1.92
CA PHE A 29 4.68 18.61 -2.19
C PHE A 29 4.55 19.44 -0.91
N PHE A 30 4.05 18.82 0.17
CA PHE A 30 3.92 19.44 1.48
C PHE A 30 5.04 19.06 2.44
N GLN A 31 6.03 18.27 1.99
CA GLN A 31 7.14 17.78 2.83
C GLN A 31 6.64 17.03 4.08
N LEU A 32 5.53 16.29 3.93
CA LEU A 32 4.92 15.50 5.00
C LEU A 32 5.24 14.03 4.82
N ALA A 33 5.50 13.33 5.92
CA ALA A 33 5.43 11.87 5.94
C ALA A 33 3.98 11.43 6.15
N GLN A 34 3.54 10.38 5.48
CA GLN A 34 2.23 9.75 5.73
C GLN A 34 2.41 8.34 6.29
N ILE A 35 1.66 8.02 7.34
CA ILE A 35 1.62 6.69 7.95
C ILE A 35 0.17 6.20 7.95
N THR A 36 -0.14 5.14 7.20
CA THR A 36 -1.45 4.47 7.25
C THR A 36 -1.45 3.25 8.16
N TYR A 37 -2.60 2.97 8.77
CA TYR A 37 -2.83 1.77 9.57
C TYR A 37 -3.53 0.63 8.81
N ALA A 38 -4.12 0.89 7.64
CA ALA A 38 -5.03 -0.07 7.01
C ALA A 38 -4.91 -0.21 5.48
N ASP A 39 -4.20 0.67 4.78
CA ASP A 39 -4.09 0.53 3.32
C ASP A 39 -3.03 -0.49 2.90
N THR A 40 -3.48 -1.57 2.26
CA THR A 40 -2.69 -2.74 1.92
C THR A 40 -2.29 -2.80 0.44
N HIS A 41 -2.71 -1.82 -0.37
CA HIS A 41 -2.50 -1.85 -1.83
C HIS A 41 -1.01 -2.02 -2.20
N PRO A 42 -0.66 -2.85 -3.20
CA PRO A 42 0.72 -3.14 -3.53
C PRO A 42 1.47 -2.01 -4.25
N MET A 43 0.75 -1.03 -4.81
CA MET A 43 1.36 0.08 -5.56
C MET A 43 2.24 1.01 -4.71
N TYR A 44 2.07 1.02 -3.39
CA TYR A 44 2.81 1.87 -2.47
C TYR A 44 4.24 1.37 -2.27
N THR A 45 5.08 1.59 -3.28
CA THR A 45 6.52 1.32 -3.25
C THR A 45 7.29 2.57 -2.86
N LYS A 46 8.51 2.39 -2.32
CA LYS A 46 9.40 3.50 -1.97
C LYS A 46 9.73 4.40 -3.17
N ASP A 47 9.83 3.80 -4.36
CA ASP A 47 10.20 4.53 -5.58
C ASP A 47 9.06 5.45 -6.06
N ASN A 48 7.81 5.00 -5.94
CA ASN A 48 6.64 5.76 -6.41
C ASN A 48 6.02 6.64 -5.32
N TYR A 49 6.17 6.28 -4.04
CA TYR A 49 5.60 6.96 -2.88
C TYR A 49 6.65 7.14 -1.77
N PRO A 50 7.67 7.98 -1.98
CA PRO A 50 8.85 8.06 -1.09
C PRO A 50 8.55 8.53 0.34
N ASN A 51 7.45 9.27 0.54
CA ASN A 51 7.02 9.78 1.84
C ASN A 51 5.94 8.92 2.52
N PHE A 52 5.60 7.77 1.93
CA PHE A 52 4.53 6.91 2.41
C PHE A 52 5.05 5.72 3.20
N PHE A 53 4.46 5.49 4.36
CA PHE A 53 4.73 4.37 5.24
C PHE A 53 3.42 3.73 5.68
N ARG A 54 3.48 2.45 6.07
CA ARG A 54 2.32 1.73 6.60
C ARG A 54 2.71 0.79 7.72
N ALA A 55 1.83 0.65 8.70
CA ALA A 55 1.97 -0.31 9.79
C ALA A 55 1.48 -1.72 9.41
N VAL A 56 0.55 -1.81 8.46
CA VAL A 56 0.01 -3.07 7.93
C VAL A 56 0.86 -3.60 6.78
N PRO A 57 1.07 -4.92 6.64
CA PRO A 57 1.75 -5.48 5.48
C PRO A 57 0.99 -5.23 4.18
N SER A 58 1.72 -5.25 3.07
CA SER A 58 1.11 -5.27 1.73
C SER A 58 0.31 -6.55 1.49
N GLU A 59 -0.66 -6.49 0.57
CA GLU A 59 -1.27 -7.70 0.01
C GLU A 59 -0.24 -8.63 -0.68
N THR A 60 0.90 -8.12 -1.15
CA THR A 60 2.00 -8.94 -1.71
C THR A 60 2.71 -9.79 -0.65
N ALA A 61 2.60 -9.44 0.63
CA ALA A 61 3.20 -10.21 1.73
C ALA A 61 2.57 -11.61 1.89
N PHE A 62 1.39 -11.84 1.31
CA PHE A 62 0.76 -13.17 1.28
C PHE A 62 1.38 -14.10 0.22
N ASN A 63 2.08 -13.58 -0.79
CA ASN A 63 2.61 -14.39 -1.89
C ASN A 63 3.67 -15.41 -1.43
N PRO A 64 4.65 -15.05 -0.57
CA PRO A 64 5.59 -16.03 -0.02
C PRO A 64 4.91 -17.18 0.71
N ALA A 65 3.86 -16.90 1.50
CA ALA A 65 3.11 -17.93 2.22
C ALA A 65 2.35 -18.87 1.26
N ARG A 66 1.71 -18.31 0.22
CA ARG A 66 1.07 -19.11 -0.84
C ARG A 66 2.09 -20.03 -1.50
N VAL A 67 3.26 -19.51 -1.88
CA VAL A 67 4.34 -20.30 -2.51
C VAL A 67 4.86 -21.39 -1.56
N ALA A 68 5.03 -21.09 -0.27
CA ALA A 68 5.45 -22.08 0.72
C ALA A 68 4.45 -23.24 0.84
N LEU A 69 3.15 -22.95 0.80
CA LEU A 69 2.10 -23.96 0.80
C LEU A 69 2.17 -24.87 -0.44
N LEU A 70 2.36 -24.29 -1.63
CA LEU A 70 2.50 -25.07 -2.87
C LEU A 70 3.70 -26.01 -2.81
N LYS A 71 4.84 -25.51 -2.31
CA LYS A 71 6.07 -26.29 -2.16
C LYS A 71 5.91 -27.42 -1.16
N TYR A 72 5.23 -27.18 -0.03
CA TYR A 72 5.00 -28.21 0.99
C TYR A 72 4.25 -29.44 0.43
N TYR A 73 3.29 -29.22 -0.46
CA TYR A 73 2.50 -30.30 -1.08
C TYR A 73 2.99 -30.73 -2.48
N ASN A 74 4.15 -30.25 -2.93
CA ASN A 74 4.69 -30.52 -4.27
C ASN A 74 3.72 -30.17 -5.42
N TRP A 75 2.91 -29.12 -5.28
CA TRP A 75 2.02 -28.65 -6.34
C TRP A 75 2.80 -27.82 -7.37
N THR A 76 2.91 -28.33 -8.60
CA THR A 76 3.71 -27.72 -9.69
C THR A 76 2.88 -27.04 -10.77
N ARG A 77 1.56 -27.29 -10.83
CA ARG A 77 0.65 -26.67 -11.80
C ARG A 77 -0.37 -25.80 -11.07
N VAL A 78 -0.39 -24.52 -11.40
CA VAL A 78 -1.31 -23.53 -10.82
C VAL A 78 -2.06 -22.78 -11.91
N GLY A 79 -3.28 -22.35 -11.59
CA GLY A 79 -4.06 -21.41 -12.40
C GLY A 79 -4.48 -20.24 -11.53
N THR A 80 -4.44 -19.03 -12.08
CA THR A 80 -4.87 -17.80 -11.38
C THR A 80 -6.10 -17.24 -12.04
N LEU A 81 -7.05 -16.80 -11.22
CA LEU A 81 -8.21 -16.01 -11.65
C LEU A 81 -8.21 -14.72 -10.83
N TYR A 82 -8.46 -13.60 -11.49
CA TYR A 82 -8.56 -12.30 -10.84
C TYR A 82 -9.69 -11.48 -11.46
N GLN A 83 -10.14 -10.47 -10.73
CA GLN A 83 -11.12 -9.52 -11.23
C GLN A 83 -10.42 -8.42 -12.03
N ASN A 84 -10.85 -8.19 -13.26
CA ASN A 84 -10.36 -7.08 -14.09
C ASN A 84 -10.87 -5.75 -13.53
N SER A 85 -10.06 -5.07 -12.72
CA SER A 85 -10.39 -3.81 -12.06
C SER A 85 -9.12 -3.11 -11.59
N PRO A 86 -9.10 -1.76 -11.51
CA PRO A 86 -7.89 -1.00 -11.17
C PRO A 86 -7.19 -1.40 -9.87
N ARG A 87 -7.91 -2.02 -8.92
CA ARG A 87 -7.32 -2.54 -7.67
C ARG A 87 -6.38 -3.73 -7.89
N TYR A 88 -6.64 -4.54 -8.90
CA TYR A 88 -5.90 -5.76 -9.21
C TYR A 88 -5.10 -5.65 -10.50
N ASP A 89 -5.13 -4.48 -11.14
CA ASP A 89 -4.34 -4.18 -12.32
C ASP A 89 -2.92 -3.84 -11.84
N LEU A 90 -1.95 -4.66 -12.26
CA LEU A 90 -0.51 -4.46 -12.02
C LEU A 90 0.10 -3.60 -13.11
#